data_AF-A0A285QVU5-F1
#
_entry.id   AF-A0A285QVU5-F1
#
_cell.length_a   1.000
_cell.length_b   1.000
_cell.length_c   1.000
_cell.angle_alpha   90.00
_cell.angle_beta   90.00
_cell.angle_gamma   90.00
#
_symmetry.space_group_name_H-M   'P 1'
#
loop_
_entity.id
_entity.type
_entity.pdbx_description
1 polymer ?
#
loop_
_entity_poly.entity_id
_entity_poly.type
_entity_poly.pdbx_seq_one_letter_code
_entity_poly.pdbx_strand_id
1 'polypeptide(L)'
;MADQPQVLREPQQVVVGPWAPGCPECLRTRRAASASTERTAEMAAGTATGTLAAAPDRNLPSFLADTVAGLASARPGAQRFWIVDTATLALSRHSFLTDPHCPACSVLPADTEQGAKPVRHARPKPSPGSSRLRPLDQDALRATYVDAQSGLIPSVTSYTRHAFPFTGAVLAVPGASTEPAGYGRTRDFASAWSIAVAESLERLAGYGPAKRTGVRAGYADVADTAIDPRTLGLYPDDRFLVPDFPYRAFTEDAPTDWVWGYSFGRDRPVLVPESFVYYRAPMPDGERRFACEISSGFALGGCYEEAVLHGVLEVAERDAFLMAWYGRTPLPRIDLATVPDRRIPLVAERIERQGYRVHVFDTTQDHGIPSFWTLAEDVSGTGRPRAVSTGGSGLRPAEAILAALHELSQTVDYVTVLALDPQWSERARHLAEHPDDVVSMADHLLCAADPATFDRYSFLLDDPVTSTWQQGLQRWHWPSNADIGADLDEAVRRFAAAGLDVVAVDTTSMEQTAGGFRCVKVMAPGSVPMTFGHAARRVTGLPRLPEVRNPHPHPFP
;
A
#
# COMPACT_ATOMS: atom_id res chain seq x y z
N MET A 1 -17.10 -36.53 13.23
CA MET A 1 -18.02 -35.82 12.31
C MET A 1 -17.39 -34.61 11.62
N ALA A 2 -16.11 -34.26 11.86
CA ALA A 2 -15.47 -33.04 11.34
C ALA A 2 -14.86 -33.15 9.92
N ASP A 3 -15.16 -34.21 9.17
CA ASP A 3 -14.42 -34.56 7.93
C ASP A 3 -15.31 -34.71 6.68
N GLN A 4 -16.59 -34.30 6.79
CA GLN A 4 -17.51 -34.27 5.66
C GLN A 4 -17.71 -32.82 5.17
N PRO A 5 -17.60 -32.55 3.86
CA PRO A 5 -17.79 -31.22 3.30
C PRO A 5 -19.25 -30.79 3.48
N GLN A 6 -19.47 -29.50 3.73
CA GLN A 6 -20.83 -28.96 3.73
C GLN A 6 -21.36 -28.82 2.32
N VAL A 7 -22.68 -28.81 2.20
CA VAL A 7 -23.38 -28.49 0.96
C VAL A 7 -24.23 -27.27 1.25
N LEU A 8 -23.95 -26.16 0.56
CA LEU A 8 -24.73 -24.92 0.65
C LEU A 8 -25.51 -24.74 -0.64
N ARG A 9 -26.79 -24.38 -0.54
CA ARG A 9 -27.66 -24.13 -1.69
C ARG A 9 -27.93 -22.64 -1.84
N GLU A 10 -27.72 -22.14 -3.05
CA GLU A 10 -28.02 -20.79 -3.49
C GLU A 10 -29.03 -20.86 -4.65
N PRO A 11 -29.72 -19.75 -5.01
CA PRO A 11 -30.82 -19.79 -5.98
C PRO A 11 -30.48 -20.44 -7.33
N GLN A 12 -29.23 -20.30 -7.80
CA GLN A 12 -28.78 -20.86 -9.08
C GLN A 12 -27.60 -21.82 -8.95
N GLN A 13 -27.12 -22.10 -7.74
CA GLN A 13 -25.86 -22.80 -7.52
C GLN A 13 -25.91 -23.71 -6.28
N VAL A 14 -25.19 -24.83 -6.34
CA VAL A 14 -24.89 -25.67 -5.18
C VAL A 14 -23.39 -25.65 -4.93
N VAL A 15 -23.01 -25.34 -3.69
CA VAL A 15 -21.63 -25.21 -3.25
C VAL A 15 -21.29 -26.44 -2.41
N VAL A 16 -20.24 -27.16 -2.79
CA VAL A 16 -19.79 -28.37 -2.07
C VAL A 16 -18.41 -28.10 -1.49
N GLY A 17 -18.28 -28.17 -0.17
CA GLY A 17 -17.10 -27.76 0.59
C GLY A 17 -17.47 -26.82 1.75
N PRO A 18 -16.51 -26.12 2.38
CA PRO A 18 -15.08 -26.16 2.08
C PRO A 18 -14.40 -27.41 2.62
N TRP A 19 -13.24 -27.74 2.07
CA TRP A 19 -12.30 -28.68 2.68
C TRP A 19 -11.25 -27.93 3.50
N ALA A 20 -10.94 -28.45 4.69
CA ALA A 20 -10.00 -27.86 5.63
C ALA A 20 -8.57 -27.69 5.03
N PRO A 21 -7.76 -26.74 5.53
CA PRO A 21 -8.02 -25.84 6.65
C PRO A 21 -9.02 -24.72 6.29
N GLY A 22 -9.59 -24.09 7.31
CA GLY A 22 -10.72 -23.16 7.16
C GLY A 22 -12.07 -23.87 7.30
N CYS A 23 -13.09 -23.09 7.62
CA CYS A 23 -14.43 -23.59 7.92
C CYS A 23 -15.48 -22.93 7.01
N PRO A 24 -16.74 -23.40 7.02
CA PRO A 24 -17.82 -22.83 6.22
C PRO A 24 -18.06 -21.33 6.45
N GLU A 25 -17.81 -20.83 7.67
CA GLU A 25 -17.81 -19.40 7.98
C GLU A 25 -16.78 -18.65 7.14
N CYS A 26 -15.51 -19.11 7.11
CA CYS A 26 -14.48 -18.50 6.27
C CYS A 26 -14.90 -18.46 4.80
N LEU A 27 -15.42 -19.57 4.27
CA LEU A 27 -15.85 -19.63 2.88
C LEU A 27 -16.96 -18.63 2.60
N ARG A 28 -18.00 -18.57 3.44
CA ARG A 28 -19.09 -17.60 3.30
C ARG A 28 -18.59 -16.17 3.38
N THR A 29 -17.73 -15.85 4.34
CA THR A 29 -17.14 -14.52 4.50
C THR A 29 -16.34 -14.09 3.28
N ARG A 30 -15.48 -14.98 2.75
CA ARG A 30 -14.70 -14.71 1.53
C ARG A 30 -15.61 -14.53 0.31
N ARG A 31 -16.61 -15.39 0.13
CA ARG A 31 -17.54 -15.27 -0.99
C ARG A 31 -18.36 -13.99 -0.94
N ALA A 32 -18.81 -13.58 0.24
CA ALA A 32 -19.51 -12.31 0.42
C ALA A 32 -18.62 -11.11 0.09
N ALA A 33 -17.34 -11.13 0.47
CA ALA A 33 -16.39 -10.06 0.16
C ALA A 33 -16.09 -9.94 -1.35
N SER A 34 -15.95 -11.07 -2.04
CA SER A 34 -15.63 -11.13 -3.46
C SER A 34 -16.87 -10.96 -4.37
N ALA A 35 -18.08 -10.95 -3.80
CA ALA A 35 -19.33 -10.89 -4.57
C ALA A 35 -19.54 -9.51 -5.22
N SER A 36 -20.06 -9.51 -6.45
CA SER A 36 -20.61 -8.30 -7.07
C SER A 36 -21.90 -7.88 -6.37
N THR A 37 -22.32 -6.63 -6.55
CA THR A 37 -23.60 -6.12 -6.01
C THR A 37 -24.79 -7.00 -6.38
N GLU A 38 -24.83 -7.47 -7.64
CA GLU A 38 -25.85 -8.38 -8.15
C GLU A 38 -25.83 -9.72 -7.43
N ARG A 39 -24.65 -10.34 -7.28
CA ARG A 39 -24.48 -11.62 -6.59
C ARG A 39 -24.83 -11.52 -5.10
N THR A 40 -24.48 -10.42 -4.44
CA THR A 40 -24.85 -10.18 -3.04
C THR A 40 -26.37 -10.14 -2.86
N ALA A 41 -27.09 -9.49 -3.78
CA ALA A 41 -28.55 -9.47 -3.77
C ALA A 41 -29.16 -10.87 -3.99
N GLU A 42 -28.59 -11.66 -4.90
CA GLU A 42 -29.00 -13.06 -5.13
C GLU A 42 -28.75 -13.96 -3.91
N MET A 43 -27.59 -13.82 -3.26
CA MET A 43 -27.26 -14.57 -2.03
C MET A 43 -28.20 -14.19 -0.87
N ALA A 44 -28.58 -12.91 -0.75
CA ALA A 44 -29.51 -12.44 0.28
C ALA A 44 -30.97 -12.86 0.02
N ALA A 45 -31.37 -12.99 -1.25
CA ALA A 45 -32.69 -13.50 -1.64
C ALA A 45 -32.83 -15.02 -1.47
N GLY A 46 -31.71 -15.74 -1.36
CA GLY A 46 -31.68 -17.17 -1.05
C GLY A 46 -31.93 -17.44 0.43
N THR A 47 -32.93 -18.27 0.76
CA THR A 47 -33.08 -18.81 2.11
C THR A 47 -31.89 -19.73 2.43
N ALA A 48 -30.95 -19.28 3.25
CA ALA A 48 -29.90 -20.12 3.84
C ALA A 48 -30.53 -21.18 4.76
N THR A 49 -31.05 -22.25 4.15
CA THR A 49 -31.70 -23.36 4.85
C THR A 49 -30.68 -24.48 5.05
N GLY A 50 -30.06 -24.46 6.23
CA GLY A 50 -29.56 -25.67 6.90
C GLY A 50 -28.13 -26.12 6.61
N THR A 51 -27.41 -26.46 7.68
CA THR A 51 -26.36 -27.47 7.66
C THR A 51 -26.97 -28.82 7.29
N LEU A 52 -26.83 -29.24 6.02
CA LEU A 52 -27.25 -30.56 5.58
C LEU A 52 -26.23 -31.61 6.07
N ALA A 53 -26.64 -32.40 7.06
CA ALA A 53 -25.97 -33.64 7.39
C ALA A 53 -26.27 -34.71 6.32
N ALA A 54 -25.21 -35.28 5.74
CA ALA A 54 -25.02 -36.62 5.13
C ALA A 54 -26.20 -37.46 4.57
N ALA A 55 -27.35 -36.91 4.20
CA ALA A 55 -28.45 -37.63 3.58
C ALA A 55 -28.85 -36.96 2.26
N PRO A 56 -29.24 -37.74 1.22
CA PRO A 56 -29.70 -37.18 -0.04
C PRO A 56 -30.94 -36.33 0.20
N ASP A 57 -30.80 -35.02 0.01
CA ASP A 57 -31.89 -34.06 0.12
C ASP A 57 -32.93 -34.41 -0.96
N ARG A 58 -34.15 -34.78 -0.52
CA ARG A 58 -35.26 -35.17 -1.41
C ARG A 58 -35.74 -34.02 -2.31
N ASN A 59 -35.17 -32.83 -2.17
CA ASN A 59 -35.52 -31.61 -2.91
C ASN A 59 -34.61 -31.29 -4.11
N LEU A 60 -33.52 -32.06 -4.33
CA LEU A 60 -32.70 -31.93 -5.54
C LEU A 60 -33.15 -32.94 -6.61
N PRO A 61 -33.18 -32.56 -7.90
CA PRO A 61 -33.28 -33.55 -8.97
C PRO A 61 -32.18 -34.61 -8.82
N SER A 62 -32.50 -35.88 -9.09
CA SER A 62 -31.59 -37.01 -8.82
C SER A 62 -30.20 -36.82 -9.44
N PHE A 63 -30.12 -36.30 -10.66
CA PHE A 63 -28.85 -36.03 -11.34
C PHE A 63 -27.96 -35.01 -10.59
N LEU A 64 -28.57 -34.00 -9.95
CA LEU A 64 -27.86 -33.00 -9.18
C LEU A 64 -27.43 -33.56 -7.83
N ALA A 65 -28.29 -34.35 -7.18
CA ALA A 65 -27.96 -35.06 -5.95
C ALA A 65 -26.79 -36.02 -6.14
N ASP A 66 -26.78 -36.80 -7.23
CA ASP A 66 -25.71 -37.74 -7.58
C ASP A 66 -24.39 -37.00 -7.84
N THR A 67 -24.46 -35.87 -8.56
CA THR A 67 -23.29 -35.01 -8.82
C THR A 67 -22.71 -34.46 -7.51
N VAL A 68 -23.54 -33.91 -6.64
CA VAL A 68 -23.14 -33.36 -5.34
C VAL A 68 -22.52 -34.44 -4.45
N ALA A 69 -23.13 -35.63 -4.39
CA ALA A 69 -22.60 -36.77 -3.63
C ALA A 69 -21.22 -37.23 -4.15
N GLY A 70 -21.06 -37.26 -5.48
CA GLY A 70 -19.77 -37.54 -6.12
C GLY A 70 -18.69 -36.53 -5.74
N LEU A 71 -19.01 -35.22 -5.79
CA LEU A 71 -18.08 -34.16 -5.44
C LEU A 71 -17.73 -34.14 -3.95
N ALA A 72 -18.70 -34.37 -3.08
CA ALA A 72 -18.49 -34.47 -1.64
C ALA A 72 -17.49 -35.59 -1.28
N SER A 73 -17.47 -36.65 -2.09
CA SER A 73 -16.56 -37.79 -1.94
C SER A 73 -15.17 -37.54 -2.55
N ALA A 74 -15.02 -36.58 -3.48
CA ALA A 74 -13.84 -36.45 -4.35
C ALA A 74 -12.68 -35.60 -3.81
N ARG A 75 -12.67 -35.19 -2.53
CA ARG A 75 -11.63 -34.37 -1.84
C ARG A 75 -10.69 -33.58 -2.79
N PRO A 76 -11.10 -32.38 -3.27
CA PRO A 76 -10.38 -31.62 -4.31
C PRO A 76 -9.02 -31.04 -3.90
N GLY A 77 -8.61 -31.27 -2.65
CA GLY A 77 -7.45 -30.66 -2.00
C GLY A 77 -7.88 -29.74 -0.85
N ALA A 78 -6.91 -29.34 -0.04
CA ALA A 78 -7.09 -28.41 1.06
C ALA A 78 -7.55 -27.03 0.56
N GLN A 79 -8.36 -26.31 1.35
CA GLN A 79 -8.79 -24.93 1.06
C GLN A 79 -9.49 -24.76 -0.30
N ARG A 80 -10.25 -25.76 -0.71
CA ARG A 80 -11.00 -25.75 -1.98
C ARG A 80 -12.48 -25.97 -1.74
N PHE A 81 -13.27 -25.67 -2.75
CA PHE A 81 -14.68 -26.01 -2.86
C PHE A 81 -15.10 -26.10 -4.33
N TRP A 82 -16.27 -26.68 -4.56
CA TRP A 82 -16.90 -26.76 -5.88
C TRP A 82 -18.16 -25.90 -5.92
N ILE A 83 -18.45 -25.34 -7.09
CA ILE A 83 -19.75 -24.78 -7.43
C ILE A 83 -20.34 -25.62 -8.57
N VAL A 84 -21.59 -26.02 -8.41
CA VAL A 84 -22.41 -26.67 -9.44
C VAL A 84 -23.52 -25.71 -9.82
N ASP A 85 -23.53 -25.26 -11.08
CA ASP A 85 -24.62 -24.48 -11.61
C ASP A 85 -25.87 -25.35 -11.76
N THR A 86 -27.00 -24.93 -11.17
CA THR A 86 -28.20 -25.79 -11.10
C THR A 86 -28.97 -25.87 -12.42
N ALA A 87 -28.76 -24.93 -13.35
CA ALA A 87 -29.45 -24.90 -14.63
C ALA A 87 -28.69 -25.67 -15.72
N THR A 88 -27.35 -25.62 -15.68
CA THR A 88 -26.46 -26.15 -16.72
C THR A 88 -25.64 -27.36 -16.28
N LEU A 89 -25.58 -27.63 -14.97
CA LEU A 89 -24.66 -28.60 -14.34
C LEU A 89 -23.17 -28.30 -14.60
N ALA A 90 -22.84 -27.07 -15.00
CA ALA A 90 -21.46 -26.64 -15.12
C ALA A 90 -20.78 -26.73 -13.74
N LEU A 91 -19.61 -27.37 -13.73
CA LEU A 91 -18.79 -27.57 -12.54
C LEU A 91 -17.59 -26.64 -12.57
N SER A 92 -17.39 -25.88 -11.49
CA SER A 92 -16.19 -25.07 -11.31
C SER A 92 -15.54 -25.31 -9.95
N ARG A 93 -14.20 -25.29 -9.94
CA ARG A 93 -13.38 -25.48 -8.75
C ARG A 93 -12.75 -24.17 -8.33
N HIS A 94 -12.82 -23.87 -7.05
CA HIS A 94 -12.35 -22.60 -6.49
C HIS A 94 -11.48 -22.83 -5.25
N SER A 95 -10.60 -21.88 -4.96
CA SER A 95 -9.77 -21.83 -3.76
C SER A 95 -10.21 -20.67 -2.86
N PHE A 96 -10.03 -20.82 -1.56
CA PHE A 96 -10.28 -19.77 -0.59
C PHE A 96 -9.19 -19.76 0.49
N LEU A 97 -8.95 -18.62 1.10
CA LEU A 97 -8.08 -18.52 2.28
C LEU A 97 -8.92 -18.46 3.55
N THR A 98 -8.42 -19.11 4.61
CA THR A 98 -8.95 -18.96 5.96
C THR A 98 -9.00 -17.48 6.33
N ASP A 99 -10.09 -17.08 6.98
CA ASP A 99 -10.25 -15.72 7.47
C ASP A 99 -9.61 -15.59 8.87
N PRO A 100 -8.61 -14.69 9.06
CA PRO A 100 -7.93 -14.49 10.34
C PRO A 100 -8.84 -13.92 11.43
N HIS A 101 -9.98 -13.33 11.07
CA HIS A 101 -10.96 -12.82 12.03
C HIS A 101 -12.17 -13.75 12.16
N CYS A 102 -12.09 -14.98 11.63
CA CYS A 102 -13.18 -15.94 11.69
C CYS A 102 -13.52 -16.34 13.14
N PRO A 103 -14.77 -16.12 13.60
CA PRO A 103 -15.16 -16.45 14.98
C PRO A 103 -15.22 -17.95 15.27
N ALA A 104 -15.26 -18.79 14.23
CA ALA A 104 -15.44 -20.23 14.37
C ALA A 104 -14.13 -21.03 14.41
N CYS A 105 -13.12 -20.61 13.65
CA CYS A 105 -11.88 -21.40 13.50
C CYS A 105 -10.59 -20.59 13.58
N SER A 106 -10.65 -19.27 13.78
CA SER A 106 -9.45 -18.45 13.93
C SER A 106 -9.17 -18.15 15.40
N VAL A 107 -7.88 -18.09 15.72
CA VAL A 107 -7.38 -17.54 16.99
C VAL A 107 -6.19 -16.66 16.64
N LEU A 108 -6.37 -15.34 16.76
CA LEU A 108 -5.26 -14.41 16.55
C LEU A 108 -4.20 -14.60 17.65
N PRO A 109 -2.91 -14.69 17.31
CA PRO A 109 -1.85 -14.71 18.30
C PRO A 109 -1.84 -13.40 19.08
N ALA A 110 -1.42 -13.43 20.35
CA ALA A 110 -1.27 -12.23 21.14
C ALA A 110 -0.13 -11.35 20.58
N ASP A 111 -0.35 -10.04 20.55
CA ASP A 111 0.73 -9.10 20.29
C ASP A 111 1.59 -8.94 21.55
N THR A 112 2.91 -9.16 21.42
CA THR A 112 3.81 -9.25 22.59
C THR A 112 5.17 -8.61 22.30
N GLU A 113 5.79 -8.09 23.34
CA GLU A 113 7.14 -7.52 23.30
C GLU A 113 8.16 -8.49 22.67
N GLN A 114 8.12 -9.77 23.09
CA GLN A 114 9.04 -10.79 22.57
C GLN A 114 8.77 -11.10 21.09
N GLY A 115 7.51 -11.03 20.65
CA GLY A 115 7.12 -11.25 19.26
C GLY A 115 7.56 -10.13 18.31
N ALA A 116 7.83 -8.93 18.83
CA ALA A 116 8.35 -7.82 18.04
C ALA A 116 9.86 -7.87 17.80
N LYS A 117 10.61 -8.71 18.53
CA LYS A 117 12.07 -8.85 18.32
C LYS A 117 12.34 -9.57 17.00
N PRO A 118 13.06 -8.94 16.05
CA PRO A 118 13.33 -9.57 14.77
C PRO A 118 14.29 -10.74 14.93
N VAL A 119 13.97 -11.88 14.31
CA VAL A 119 14.89 -13.00 14.19
C VAL A 119 15.65 -12.85 12.87
N ARG A 120 16.92 -12.46 12.96
CA ARG A 120 17.78 -12.28 11.78
C ARG A 120 18.21 -13.63 11.22
N HIS A 121 18.07 -13.79 9.91
CA HIS A 121 18.62 -14.93 9.18
C HIS A 121 19.55 -14.43 8.07
N ALA A 122 20.52 -15.26 7.67
CA ALA A 122 21.26 -14.99 6.44
C ALA A 122 20.31 -15.08 5.24
N ARG A 123 20.31 -14.05 4.41
CA ARG A 123 19.44 -13.83 3.25
C ARG A 123 20.31 -13.43 2.06
N PRO A 124 21.08 -14.37 1.50
CA PRO A 124 21.97 -14.08 0.38
C PRO A 124 21.16 -13.64 -0.84
N LYS A 125 21.60 -12.55 -1.45
CA LYS A 125 20.96 -11.97 -2.62
C LYS A 125 21.40 -12.72 -3.88
N PRO A 126 20.54 -12.84 -4.91
CA PRO A 126 20.94 -13.41 -6.20
C PRO A 126 22.10 -12.69 -6.86
N SER A 127 22.25 -11.39 -6.59
CA SER A 127 23.42 -10.59 -6.95
C SER A 127 23.57 -9.41 -5.97
N PRO A 128 24.77 -8.81 -5.85
CA PRO A 128 24.96 -7.64 -5.01
C PRO A 128 24.11 -6.43 -5.39
N GLY A 129 23.69 -6.35 -6.66
CA GLY A 129 22.82 -5.28 -7.16
C GLY A 129 21.33 -5.52 -6.95
N SER A 130 20.92 -6.71 -6.51
CA SER A 130 19.51 -7.00 -6.24
C SER A 130 19.06 -6.35 -4.94
N SER A 131 17.82 -5.87 -4.91
CA SER A 131 17.10 -5.42 -3.69
C SER A 131 15.99 -6.39 -3.29
N ARG A 132 15.93 -7.56 -3.93
CA ARG A 132 14.94 -8.63 -3.71
C ARG A 132 15.63 -10.00 -3.70
N LEU A 133 15.11 -10.94 -2.90
CA LEU A 133 15.67 -12.30 -2.80
C LEU A 133 15.21 -13.23 -3.93
N ARG A 134 13.99 -13.02 -4.44
CA ARG A 134 13.40 -13.85 -5.51
C ARG A 134 12.40 -13.03 -6.32
N PRO A 135 12.18 -13.38 -7.61
CA PRO A 135 11.07 -12.82 -8.37
C PRO A 135 9.73 -13.30 -7.81
N LEU A 136 8.66 -12.58 -8.16
CA LEU A 136 7.29 -13.00 -7.87
C LEU A 136 6.89 -14.14 -8.82
N ASP A 137 6.35 -15.23 -8.26
CA ASP A 137 5.80 -16.35 -9.02
C ASP A 137 4.33 -16.07 -9.36
N GLN A 138 4.09 -15.68 -10.61
CA GLN A 138 2.77 -15.32 -11.09
C GLN A 138 1.74 -16.46 -10.96
N ASP A 139 2.14 -17.70 -11.20
CA ASP A 139 1.23 -18.85 -11.15
C ASP A 139 0.86 -19.19 -9.70
N ALA A 140 1.84 -19.12 -8.79
CA ALA A 140 1.60 -19.29 -7.37
C ALA A 140 0.69 -18.18 -6.80
N LEU A 141 0.92 -16.93 -7.18
CA LEU A 141 0.08 -15.80 -6.81
C LEU A 141 -1.36 -15.99 -7.30
N ARG A 142 -1.53 -16.38 -8.57
CA ARG A 142 -2.85 -16.62 -9.16
C ARG A 142 -3.59 -17.74 -8.42
N ALA A 143 -2.93 -18.87 -8.20
CA ALA A 143 -3.53 -20.03 -7.56
C ALA A 143 -3.95 -19.76 -6.10
N THR A 144 -3.23 -18.88 -5.40
CA THR A 144 -3.44 -18.61 -3.98
C THR A 144 -4.46 -17.49 -3.73
N TYR A 145 -4.43 -16.42 -4.52
CA TYR A 145 -5.11 -15.17 -4.19
C TYR A 145 -6.22 -14.76 -5.16
N VAL A 146 -6.16 -15.20 -6.41
CA VAL A 146 -6.99 -14.65 -7.49
C VAL A 146 -8.11 -15.61 -7.85
N ASP A 147 -9.32 -15.27 -7.43
CA ASP A 147 -10.53 -16.05 -7.70
C ASP A 147 -11.78 -15.18 -7.58
N ALA A 148 -12.61 -15.14 -8.62
CA ALA A 148 -13.78 -14.27 -8.69
C ALA A 148 -14.97 -14.74 -7.80
N GLN A 149 -14.86 -15.90 -7.16
CA GLN A 149 -15.88 -16.40 -6.24
C GLN A 149 -15.51 -16.14 -4.80
N SER A 150 -14.23 -16.23 -4.43
CA SER A 150 -13.79 -16.20 -3.02
C SER A 150 -12.34 -15.76 -2.80
N GLY A 151 -11.65 -15.34 -3.85
CA GLY A 151 -10.27 -14.87 -3.74
C GLY A 151 -10.20 -13.53 -3.03
N LEU A 152 -9.08 -13.29 -2.34
CA LEU A 152 -8.76 -11.94 -1.85
C LEU A 152 -8.71 -10.93 -2.99
N ILE A 153 -8.39 -11.39 -4.19
CA ILE A 153 -8.31 -10.59 -5.39
C ILE A 153 -9.34 -11.13 -6.39
N PRO A 154 -10.59 -10.64 -6.37
CA PRO A 154 -11.64 -11.12 -7.27
C PRO A 154 -11.35 -10.84 -8.75
N SER A 155 -10.60 -9.77 -9.05
CA SER A 155 -10.27 -9.42 -10.42
C SER A 155 -8.92 -8.71 -10.53
N VAL A 156 -8.27 -8.95 -11.68
CA VAL A 156 -7.04 -8.26 -12.10
C VAL A 156 -7.20 -7.86 -13.55
N THR A 157 -7.04 -6.57 -13.84
CA THR A 157 -7.31 -5.98 -15.15
C THR A 157 -6.05 -5.32 -15.68
N SER A 158 -5.60 -5.74 -16.87
CA SER A 158 -4.49 -5.12 -17.59
C SER A 158 -5.00 -4.13 -18.62
N TYR A 159 -4.48 -2.90 -18.58
CA TYR A 159 -4.91 -1.79 -19.41
C TYR A 159 -3.91 -1.56 -20.55
N THR A 160 -4.37 -1.71 -21.79
CA THR A 160 -3.53 -1.67 -23.00
C THR A 160 -3.41 -0.30 -23.65
N ARG A 161 -4.16 0.70 -23.14
CA ARG A 161 -4.20 2.06 -23.70
C ARG A 161 -3.19 3.02 -23.08
N HIS A 162 -2.47 2.60 -22.05
CA HIS A 162 -1.41 3.39 -21.42
C HIS A 162 -0.11 3.34 -22.22
N ALA A 163 0.74 4.35 -22.04
CA ALA A 163 2.04 4.38 -22.72
C ALA A 163 2.97 3.23 -22.30
N PHE A 164 2.77 2.68 -21.09
CA PHE A 164 3.46 1.51 -20.55
C PHE A 164 2.45 0.49 -19.96
N PRO A 165 2.84 -0.79 -19.83
CA PRO A 165 2.04 -1.80 -19.16
C PRO A 165 1.56 -1.39 -17.76
N PHE A 166 0.24 -1.32 -17.62
CA PHE A 166 -0.45 -1.00 -16.39
C PHE A 166 -1.45 -2.11 -16.05
N THR A 167 -1.44 -2.58 -14.80
CA THR A 167 -2.38 -3.57 -14.29
C THR A 167 -2.93 -3.11 -12.95
N GLY A 168 -4.25 -3.16 -12.78
CA GLY A 168 -4.92 -2.94 -11.50
C GLY A 168 -5.44 -4.25 -10.91
N ALA A 169 -5.32 -4.42 -9.60
CA ALA A 169 -5.88 -5.53 -8.84
C ALA A 169 -6.90 -5.00 -7.81
N VAL A 170 -8.08 -5.61 -7.78
CA VAL A 170 -9.13 -5.29 -6.81
C VAL A 170 -8.90 -6.15 -5.57
N LEU A 171 -8.84 -5.55 -4.39
CA LEU A 171 -8.75 -6.25 -3.12
C LEU A 171 -10.15 -6.32 -2.49
N ALA A 172 -10.56 -7.53 -2.10
CA ALA A 172 -11.77 -7.80 -1.34
C ALA A 172 -11.41 -8.07 0.12
N VAL A 173 -11.67 -7.08 0.98
CA VAL A 173 -11.48 -7.18 2.43
C VAL A 173 -12.83 -7.44 3.09
N PRO A 174 -13.01 -8.60 3.75
CA PRO A 174 -14.29 -8.94 4.37
C PRO A 174 -14.85 -7.86 5.29
N GLY A 175 -16.11 -7.49 5.06
CA GLY A 175 -16.83 -6.51 5.89
C GLY A 175 -16.30 -5.07 5.81
N ALA A 176 -15.29 -4.79 4.97
CA ALA A 176 -14.64 -3.49 4.94
C ALA A 176 -14.71 -2.82 3.55
N SER A 177 -14.20 -3.48 2.50
CA SER A 177 -14.07 -2.83 1.19
C SER A 177 -13.89 -3.83 0.05
N THR A 178 -14.38 -3.45 -1.13
CA THR A 178 -14.00 -4.08 -2.40
C THR A 178 -13.59 -2.97 -3.36
N GLU A 179 -12.29 -2.68 -3.43
CA GLU A 179 -11.75 -1.53 -4.15
C GLU A 179 -10.47 -1.89 -4.93
N PRO A 180 -10.17 -1.19 -6.04
CA PRO A 180 -8.84 -1.22 -6.64
C PRO A 180 -7.80 -0.78 -5.59
N ALA A 181 -6.87 -1.67 -5.27
CA ALA A 181 -5.93 -1.45 -4.17
C ALA A 181 -4.47 -1.65 -4.58
N GLY A 182 -4.20 -2.40 -5.65
CA GLY A 182 -2.84 -2.63 -6.14
C GLY A 182 -2.67 -2.26 -7.59
N TYR A 183 -1.51 -1.70 -7.93
CA TYR A 183 -1.24 -1.07 -9.22
C TYR A 183 0.17 -1.42 -9.70
N GLY A 184 0.25 -2.33 -10.66
CA GLY A 184 1.51 -2.69 -11.30
C GLY A 184 1.85 -1.78 -12.46
N ARG A 185 3.02 -1.15 -12.39
CA ARG A 185 3.53 -0.19 -13.38
C ARG A 185 4.95 -0.57 -13.76
N THR A 186 5.12 -1.24 -14.90
CA THR A 186 6.43 -1.76 -15.29
C THR A 186 6.62 -1.79 -16.80
N ARG A 187 7.71 -2.42 -17.26
CA ARG A 187 8.05 -2.61 -18.67
C ARG A 187 7.23 -3.69 -19.38
N ASP A 188 6.54 -4.57 -18.66
CA ASP A 188 5.80 -5.72 -19.24
C ASP A 188 4.55 -6.09 -18.40
N PHE A 189 3.57 -6.74 -19.04
CA PHE A 189 2.31 -7.08 -18.37
C PHE A 189 2.43 -8.17 -17.32
N ALA A 190 3.39 -9.10 -17.43
CA ALA A 190 3.55 -10.19 -16.45
C ALA A 190 4.09 -9.64 -15.11
N SER A 191 5.10 -8.79 -15.20
CA SER A 191 5.64 -8.04 -14.06
C SER A 191 4.60 -7.09 -13.47
N ALA A 192 3.89 -6.33 -14.30
CA ALA A 192 2.81 -5.45 -13.84
C ALA A 192 1.70 -6.25 -13.12
N TRP A 193 1.27 -7.37 -13.67
CA TRP A 193 0.27 -8.22 -13.03
C TRP A 193 0.73 -8.69 -11.64
N SER A 194 1.97 -9.14 -11.52
CA SER A 194 2.51 -9.68 -10.26
C SER A 194 2.67 -8.59 -9.20
N ILE A 195 3.14 -7.39 -9.59
CA ILE A 195 3.26 -6.24 -8.69
C ILE A 195 1.89 -5.76 -8.23
N ALA A 196 0.88 -5.69 -9.11
CA ALA A 196 -0.47 -5.28 -8.72
C ALA A 196 -1.04 -6.19 -7.62
N VAL A 197 -0.87 -7.50 -7.77
CA VAL A 197 -1.29 -8.48 -6.77
C VAL A 197 -0.51 -8.31 -5.47
N ALA A 198 0.82 -8.17 -5.54
CA ALA A 198 1.66 -7.97 -4.36
C ALA A 198 1.31 -6.68 -3.58
N GLU A 199 1.07 -5.58 -4.28
CA GLU A 199 0.65 -4.31 -3.66
C GLU A 199 -0.73 -4.44 -3.00
N SER A 200 -1.70 -5.15 -3.61
CA SER A 200 -2.98 -5.43 -2.93
C SER A 200 -2.79 -6.21 -1.63
N LEU A 201 -1.87 -7.18 -1.61
CA LEU A 201 -1.55 -7.92 -0.38
C LEU A 201 -0.88 -7.03 0.67
N GLU A 202 -0.09 -6.04 0.26
CA GLU A 202 0.44 -5.03 1.16
C GLU A 202 -0.69 -4.16 1.75
N ARG A 203 -1.62 -3.67 0.92
CA ARG A 203 -2.75 -2.83 1.36
C ARG A 203 -3.65 -3.53 2.37
N LEU A 204 -3.78 -4.86 2.28
CA LEU A 204 -4.53 -5.67 3.25
C LEU A 204 -4.07 -5.41 4.70
N ALA A 205 -2.76 -5.20 4.91
CA ALA A 205 -2.20 -4.99 6.23
C ALA A 205 -2.65 -3.69 6.91
N GLY A 206 -3.23 -2.74 6.17
CA GLY A 206 -3.75 -1.49 6.73
C GLY A 206 -5.13 -1.61 7.38
N TYR A 207 -5.87 -2.70 7.13
CA TYR A 207 -7.28 -2.85 7.53
C TYR A 207 -7.50 -3.31 8.97
N GLY A 208 -6.50 -3.92 9.60
CA GLY A 208 -6.59 -4.27 11.01
C GLY A 208 -5.45 -5.16 11.50
N PRO A 209 -5.32 -5.31 12.83
CA PRO A 209 -4.28 -6.13 13.42
C PRO A 209 -4.36 -7.61 13.01
N ALA A 210 -3.21 -8.16 12.64
CA ALA A 210 -2.98 -9.60 12.46
C ALA A 210 -2.66 -10.32 13.78
N LYS A 211 -2.47 -9.57 14.86
CA LYS A 211 -2.21 -10.01 16.23
C LYS A 211 -3.23 -9.34 17.14
N ARG A 212 -3.65 -9.98 18.21
CA ARG A 212 -4.58 -9.39 19.17
C ARG A 212 -3.86 -8.34 20.00
N THR A 213 -4.25 -7.08 19.84
CA THR A 213 -3.77 -5.97 20.65
C THR A 213 -4.06 -6.21 22.13
N GLY A 214 -3.03 -6.08 22.97
CA GLY A 214 -3.10 -6.42 24.40
C GLY A 214 -2.85 -5.23 25.34
N VAL A 215 -2.43 -4.08 24.82
CA VAL A 215 -2.06 -2.91 25.63
C VAL A 215 -2.99 -1.75 25.29
N ARG A 216 -3.79 -1.32 26.27
CA ARG A 216 -4.59 -0.10 26.20
C ARG A 216 -4.25 0.78 27.41
N ALA A 217 -3.61 1.92 27.17
CA ALA A 217 -3.10 2.80 28.21
C ALA A 217 -2.95 4.25 27.71
N GLY A 218 -2.88 5.21 28.64
CA GLY A 218 -2.38 6.54 28.34
C GLY A 218 -0.88 6.50 28.03
N TYR A 219 -0.38 7.41 27.21
CA TYR A 219 1.06 7.55 26.97
C TYR A 219 1.84 7.78 28.28
N ALA A 220 1.27 8.52 29.24
CA ALA A 220 1.89 8.76 30.55
C ALA A 220 2.26 7.46 31.28
N ASP A 221 1.48 6.39 31.10
CA ASP A 221 1.69 5.10 31.75
C ASP A 221 2.72 4.21 31.02
N VAL A 222 3.00 4.48 29.74
CA VAL A 222 3.88 3.65 28.88
C VAL A 222 5.04 4.44 28.26
N ALA A 223 5.31 5.65 28.74
CA ALA A 223 6.26 6.58 28.11
C ALA A 223 7.70 6.04 28.03
N ASP A 224 8.09 5.14 28.92
CA ASP A 224 9.41 4.50 28.99
C ASP A 224 9.63 3.42 27.91
N THR A 225 8.53 2.87 27.39
CA THR A 225 8.47 1.73 26.46
C THR A 225 7.83 2.09 25.12
N ALA A 226 7.15 3.23 25.03
CA ALA A 226 6.50 3.70 23.82
C ALA A 226 7.35 4.68 22.98
N ILE A 227 6.98 4.81 21.71
CA ILE A 227 7.31 5.99 20.90
C ILE A 227 6.41 7.13 21.35
N ASP A 228 6.98 8.32 21.52
CA ASP A 228 6.22 9.53 21.80
C ASP A 228 5.43 9.95 20.55
N PRO A 229 4.08 9.97 20.57
CA PRO A 229 3.27 10.31 19.40
C PRO A 229 3.58 11.70 18.82
N ARG A 230 4.10 12.64 19.63
CA ARG A 230 4.51 13.98 19.18
C ARG A 230 5.63 13.90 18.14
N THR A 231 6.49 12.90 18.23
CA THR A 231 7.60 12.69 17.29
C THR A 231 7.15 12.16 15.92
N LEU A 232 5.90 11.70 15.80
CA LEU A 232 5.32 11.23 14.54
C LEU A 232 4.63 12.35 13.74
N GLY A 233 4.71 13.59 14.23
CA GLY A 233 4.03 14.76 13.67
C GLY A 233 2.57 14.79 14.10
N LEU A 234 2.19 15.88 14.76
CA LEU A 234 0.81 16.15 15.19
C LEU A 234 0.34 17.50 14.64
N TYR A 235 -0.88 17.86 14.99
CA TYR A 235 -1.50 19.12 14.57
C TYR A 235 -1.28 20.24 15.58
N PRO A 236 -1.09 21.50 15.13
CA PRO A 236 -1.12 22.65 16.01
C PRO A 236 -2.53 22.88 16.60
N ASP A 237 -2.59 23.54 17.76
CA ASP A 237 -3.82 23.69 18.55
C ASP A 237 -4.96 24.39 17.78
N ASP A 238 -4.62 25.34 16.90
CA ASP A 238 -5.57 26.08 16.08
C ASP A 238 -6.34 25.19 15.09
N ARG A 239 -5.77 24.05 14.68
CA ARG A 239 -6.45 23.10 13.78
C ARG A 239 -7.66 22.45 14.44
N PHE A 240 -7.63 22.22 15.74
CA PHE A 240 -8.77 21.64 16.46
C PHE A 240 -9.94 22.61 16.63
N LEU A 241 -9.75 23.90 16.30
CA LEU A 241 -10.83 24.90 16.27
C LEU A 241 -11.58 24.90 14.93
N VAL A 242 -11.06 24.22 13.91
CA VAL A 242 -11.73 24.10 12.61
C VAL A 242 -12.94 23.16 12.75
N PRO A 243 -14.15 23.60 12.36
CA PRO A 243 -15.33 22.75 12.36
C PRO A 243 -15.09 21.44 11.60
N ASP A 244 -15.59 20.33 12.14
CA ASP A 244 -15.51 19.00 11.54
C ASP A 244 -14.10 18.43 11.32
N PHE A 245 -13.04 19.03 11.92
CA PHE A 245 -11.68 18.50 11.82
C PHE A 245 -11.62 17.02 12.28
N PRO A 246 -11.24 16.06 11.41
CA PRO A 246 -11.52 14.64 11.62
C PRO A 246 -10.65 13.97 12.68
N TYR A 247 -9.68 14.69 13.26
CA TYR A 247 -8.74 14.20 14.25
C TYR A 247 -8.96 14.87 15.60
N ARG A 248 -8.56 14.17 16.67
CA ARG A 248 -8.60 14.71 18.04
C ARG A 248 -7.20 15.05 18.54
N ALA A 249 -7.14 16.00 19.47
CA ALA A 249 -5.90 16.34 20.15
C ALA A 249 -5.33 15.13 20.91
N PHE A 250 -4.01 15.00 20.88
CA PHE A 250 -3.30 14.03 21.70
C PHE A 250 -3.15 14.57 23.12
N THR A 251 -3.46 13.75 24.11
CA THR A 251 -3.17 14.02 25.53
C THR A 251 -2.47 12.80 26.12
N GLU A 252 -1.59 13.01 27.09
CA GLU A 252 -0.79 11.91 27.64
C GLU A 252 -1.64 10.89 28.42
N ASP A 253 -2.79 11.29 28.95
CA ASP A 253 -3.70 10.42 29.69
C ASP A 253 -4.75 9.72 28.80
N ALA A 254 -4.83 10.06 27.51
CA ALA A 254 -5.83 9.51 26.61
C ALA A 254 -5.63 7.99 26.43
N PRO A 255 -6.61 7.14 26.79
CA PRO A 255 -6.54 5.71 26.53
C PRO A 255 -6.34 5.46 25.04
N THR A 256 -5.28 4.73 24.71
CA THR A 256 -4.86 4.44 23.35
C THR A 256 -4.53 2.96 23.27
N ASP A 257 -4.92 2.31 22.17
CA ASP A 257 -4.46 0.95 21.88
C ASP A 257 -3.04 1.01 21.31
N TRP A 258 -2.15 0.19 21.83
CA TRP A 258 -0.74 0.15 21.48
C TRP A 258 -0.34 -1.22 20.96
N VAL A 259 0.44 -1.24 19.88
CA VAL A 259 1.00 -2.45 19.28
C VAL A 259 2.52 -2.44 19.36
N TRP A 260 3.11 -3.63 19.44
CA TRP A 260 4.55 -3.79 19.54
C TRP A 260 5.23 -3.70 18.17
N GLY A 261 6.19 -2.77 18.07
CA GLY A 261 7.16 -2.68 17.00
C GLY A 261 8.58 -2.88 17.51
N TYR A 262 9.56 -2.82 16.59
CA TYR A 262 10.98 -2.82 16.92
C TYR A 262 11.61 -1.49 16.54
N SER A 263 12.24 -0.82 17.50
CA SER A 263 13.08 0.35 17.26
C SER A 263 14.51 -0.13 17.01
N PHE A 264 15.02 0.15 15.82
CA PHE A 264 16.38 -0.21 15.46
C PHE A 264 17.42 0.73 16.10
N GLY A 265 17.08 2.00 16.29
CA GLY A 265 17.95 2.98 16.95
C GLY A 265 18.07 2.77 18.46
N ARG A 266 17.00 2.28 19.11
CA ARG A 266 17.02 1.90 20.54
C ARG A 266 17.39 0.43 20.77
N ASP A 267 17.49 -0.36 19.70
CA ASP A 267 17.73 -1.81 19.69
C ASP A 267 16.82 -2.58 20.68
N ARG A 268 15.52 -2.23 20.69
CA ARG A 268 14.54 -2.86 21.58
C ARG A 268 13.11 -2.79 21.01
N PRO A 269 12.23 -3.70 21.43
CA PRO A 269 10.79 -3.53 21.21
C PRO A 269 10.29 -2.22 21.81
N VAL A 270 9.34 -1.60 21.11
CA VAL A 270 8.68 -0.37 21.54
C VAL A 270 7.19 -0.44 21.23
N LEU A 271 6.38 0.22 22.04
CA LEU A 271 4.96 0.41 21.77
C LEU A 271 4.75 1.56 20.77
N VAL A 272 3.87 1.33 19.80
CA VAL A 272 3.44 2.32 18.81
C VAL A 272 1.90 2.42 18.87
N PRO A 273 1.30 3.62 18.77
CA PRO A 273 -0.16 3.72 18.74
C PRO A 273 -0.73 2.94 17.55
N GLU A 274 -1.73 2.08 17.81
CA GLU A 274 -2.34 1.21 16.81
C GLU A 274 -2.87 2.02 15.61
N SER A 275 -3.43 3.20 15.87
CA SER A 275 -3.98 4.10 14.86
C SER A 275 -2.94 4.64 13.87
N PHE A 276 -1.64 4.60 14.22
CA PHE A 276 -0.54 4.98 13.33
C PHE A 276 -0.10 3.83 12.41
N VAL A 277 -0.50 2.60 12.72
CA VAL A 277 -0.17 1.40 11.97
C VAL A 277 -1.33 1.02 11.04
N TYR A 278 -2.49 0.74 11.61
CA TYR A 278 -3.65 0.23 10.87
C TYR A 278 -4.57 1.38 10.44
N TYR A 279 -4.11 2.13 9.45
CA TYR A 279 -4.76 3.39 9.03
C TYR A 279 -6.21 3.22 8.55
N ARG A 280 -6.60 2.04 8.06
CA ARG A 280 -7.99 1.73 7.63
C ARG A 280 -8.81 0.99 8.69
N ALA A 281 -8.23 0.61 9.83
CA ALA A 281 -8.97 -0.05 10.89
C ALA A 281 -10.04 0.91 11.48
N PRO A 282 -11.26 0.41 11.75
CA PRO A 282 -12.27 1.22 12.43
C PRO A 282 -11.79 1.55 13.85
N MET A 283 -12.06 2.78 14.30
CA MET A 283 -11.77 3.16 15.68
C MET A 283 -12.86 2.62 16.62
N PRO A 284 -12.51 2.16 17.83
CA PRO A 284 -13.49 1.78 18.85
C PRO A 284 -14.45 2.94 19.16
N ASP A 285 -15.72 2.62 19.37
CA ASP A 285 -16.77 3.54 19.85
C ASP A 285 -16.90 4.88 19.09
N GLY A 286 -16.47 4.92 17.83
CA GLY A 286 -16.49 6.14 17.01
C GLY A 286 -15.45 7.20 17.42
N GLU A 287 -14.41 6.82 18.18
CA GLU A 287 -13.32 7.71 18.53
C GLU A 287 -12.60 8.26 17.27
N ARG A 288 -12.19 9.53 17.32
CA ARG A 288 -11.35 10.12 16.26
C ARG A 288 -9.88 9.73 16.47
N ARG A 289 -9.15 9.52 15.36
CA ARG A 289 -7.69 9.28 15.39
C ARG A 289 -6.94 10.54 15.82
N PHE A 290 -5.70 10.38 16.27
CA PHE A 290 -4.80 11.52 16.55
C PHE A 290 -4.25 12.17 15.29
N ALA A 291 -4.12 11.41 14.20
CA ALA A 291 -3.42 11.82 12.99
C ALA A 291 -4.00 11.15 11.74
N CYS A 292 -3.83 11.82 10.60
CA CYS A 292 -3.99 11.23 9.28
C CYS A 292 -2.86 10.25 9.03
N GLU A 293 -3.18 8.98 8.81
CA GLU A 293 -2.23 8.01 8.28
C GLU A 293 -2.69 7.48 6.93
N ILE A 294 -1.69 7.10 6.15
CA ILE A 294 -1.86 6.48 4.84
C ILE A 294 -0.96 5.24 4.78
N SER A 295 -0.86 4.63 3.60
CA SER A 295 0.00 3.46 3.39
C SER A 295 1.50 3.72 3.50
N SER A 296 1.93 4.97 3.73
CA SER A 296 3.35 5.34 3.72
C SER A 296 4.14 4.45 4.68
N GLY A 297 5.19 3.80 4.16
CA GLY A 297 6.07 2.92 4.93
C GLY A 297 5.53 1.49 5.09
N PHE A 298 4.35 1.17 4.55
CA PHE A 298 3.99 -0.24 4.35
C PHE A 298 4.90 -0.85 3.27
N ALA A 299 5.27 -2.11 3.47
CA ALA A 299 6.04 -2.83 2.47
C ALA A 299 5.80 -4.34 2.57
N LEU A 300 5.63 -4.98 1.42
CA LEU A 300 5.65 -6.44 1.28
C LEU A 300 7.03 -6.92 0.82
N GLY A 301 7.53 -7.99 1.44
CA GLY A 301 8.80 -8.62 1.09
C GLY A 301 8.78 -10.14 1.17
N GLY A 302 9.73 -10.78 0.50
CA GLY A 302 9.94 -12.24 0.61
C GLY A 302 10.45 -12.70 1.98
N CYS A 303 10.94 -11.79 2.80
CA CYS A 303 11.32 -11.98 4.19
C CYS A 303 11.16 -10.67 4.97
N TYR A 304 11.35 -10.72 6.29
CA TYR A 304 11.19 -9.55 7.15
C TYR A 304 12.22 -8.46 6.81
N GLU A 305 13.49 -8.83 6.63
CA GLU A 305 14.56 -7.87 6.33
C GLU A 305 14.31 -7.15 5.00
N GLU A 306 13.81 -7.85 3.99
CA GLU A 306 13.43 -7.27 2.70
C GLU A 306 12.24 -6.31 2.86
N ALA A 307 11.21 -6.69 3.61
CA ALA A 307 10.05 -5.84 3.85
C ALA A 307 10.43 -4.54 4.58
N VAL A 308 11.22 -4.62 5.65
CA VAL A 308 11.69 -3.43 6.39
C VAL A 308 12.57 -2.55 5.52
N LEU A 309 13.51 -3.12 4.75
CA LEU A 309 14.34 -2.34 3.85
C LEU A 309 13.49 -1.52 2.87
N HIS A 310 12.51 -2.12 2.19
CA HIS A 310 11.66 -1.38 1.26
C HIS A 310 10.78 -0.34 1.96
N GLY A 311 10.28 -0.62 3.17
CA GLY A 311 9.56 0.37 3.98
C GLY A 311 10.44 1.58 4.37
N VAL A 312 11.72 1.35 4.69
CA VAL A 312 12.68 2.43 5.00
C VAL A 312 12.99 3.28 3.76
N LEU A 313 13.18 2.65 2.59
CA LEU A 313 13.39 3.37 1.33
C LEU A 313 12.19 4.26 1.02
N GLU A 314 10.98 3.73 1.19
CA GLU A 314 9.77 4.50 0.99
C GLU A 314 9.64 5.67 1.97
N VAL A 315 9.89 5.47 3.27
CA VAL A 315 9.89 6.57 4.24
C VAL A 315 10.91 7.65 3.86
N ALA A 316 12.11 7.27 3.41
CA ALA A 316 13.15 8.20 2.98
C ALA A 316 12.71 9.05 1.77
N GLU A 317 12.03 8.42 0.81
CA GLU A 317 11.50 9.09 -0.36
C GLU A 317 10.46 10.16 0.01
N ARG A 318 9.50 9.80 0.87
CA ARG A 318 8.38 10.66 1.27
C ARG A 318 8.89 11.84 2.10
N ASP A 319 9.81 11.57 3.03
CA ASP A 319 10.51 12.61 3.81
C ASP A 319 11.24 13.58 2.89
N ALA A 320 12.04 13.06 1.95
CA ALA A 320 12.84 13.87 1.03
C ALA A 320 12.00 14.81 0.16
N PHE A 321 10.86 14.33 -0.35
CA PHE A 321 9.96 15.11 -1.19
C PHE A 321 9.24 16.19 -0.41
N LEU A 322 8.73 15.86 0.77
CA LEU A 322 7.98 16.80 1.60
C LEU A 322 8.90 17.85 2.22
N MET A 323 10.13 17.48 2.58
CA MET A 323 11.15 18.45 2.96
C MET A 323 11.48 19.41 1.81
N ALA A 324 11.66 18.90 0.59
CA ALA A 324 11.92 19.75 -0.57
C ALA A 324 10.74 20.69 -0.87
N TRP A 325 9.52 20.15 -0.87
CA TRP A 325 8.30 20.91 -1.14
C TRP A 325 8.04 21.97 -0.08
N TYR A 326 7.90 21.58 1.19
CA TYR A 326 7.57 22.50 2.29
C TYR A 326 8.71 23.45 2.62
N GLY A 327 9.96 23.03 2.42
CA GLY A 327 11.14 23.89 2.58
C GLY A 327 11.41 24.83 1.40
N ARG A 328 10.72 24.68 0.25
CA ARG A 328 11.08 25.33 -1.03
C ARG A 328 12.57 25.14 -1.37
N THR A 329 13.10 23.96 -1.12
CA THR A 329 14.54 23.66 -1.26
C THR A 329 14.87 23.46 -2.74
N PRO A 330 15.77 24.25 -3.35
CA PRO A 330 16.23 24.00 -4.71
C PRO A 330 16.89 22.63 -4.82
N LEU A 331 16.60 21.89 -5.89
CA LEU A 331 17.12 20.55 -6.11
C LEU A 331 17.94 20.47 -7.41
N PRO A 332 19.07 19.74 -7.43
CA PRO A 332 19.80 19.49 -8.65
C PRO A 332 18.96 18.69 -9.64
N ARG A 333 18.70 19.27 -10.82
CA ARG A 333 18.13 18.56 -11.97
C ARG A 333 19.21 17.72 -12.64
N ILE A 334 18.94 16.42 -12.80
CA ILE A 334 19.84 15.48 -13.45
C ILE A 334 19.79 15.70 -14.97
N ASP A 335 20.95 15.93 -15.58
CA ASP A 335 21.08 15.91 -17.04
C ASP A 335 20.94 14.47 -17.56
N LEU A 336 19.79 14.17 -18.15
CA LEU A 336 19.46 12.84 -18.69
C LEU A 336 20.40 12.40 -19.82
N ALA A 337 21.07 13.34 -20.51
CA ALA A 337 22.05 13.00 -21.54
C ALA A 337 23.31 12.33 -20.95
N THR A 338 23.59 12.58 -19.67
CA THR A 338 24.75 12.02 -18.95
C THR A 338 24.47 10.69 -18.27
N VAL A 339 23.22 10.23 -18.28
CA VAL A 339 22.80 8.99 -17.62
C VAL A 339 23.29 7.78 -18.44
N PRO A 340 24.11 6.88 -17.85
CA PRO A 340 24.67 5.74 -18.58
C PRO A 340 23.61 4.70 -18.95
N ASP A 341 22.57 4.54 -18.11
CA ASP A 341 21.48 3.63 -18.38
C ASP A 341 20.49 4.22 -19.38
N ARG A 342 20.55 3.74 -20.62
CA ARG A 342 19.73 4.24 -21.73
C ARG A 342 18.23 4.02 -21.54
N ARG A 343 17.80 3.14 -20.62
CA ARG A 343 16.36 2.95 -20.34
C ARG A 343 15.73 4.24 -19.83
N ILE A 344 16.44 5.03 -19.01
CA ILE A 344 15.93 6.26 -18.39
C ILE A 344 15.55 7.30 -19.44
N PRO A 345 16.47 7.76 -20.31
CA PRO A 345 16.11 8.74 -21.34
C PRO A 345 15.06 8.19 -22.33
N LEU A 346 15.02 6.87 -22.60
CA LEU A 346 13.99 6.29 -23.47
C LEU A 346 12.59 6.32 -22.83
N VAL A 347 12.47 6.04 -21.53
CA VAL A 347 11.20 6.13 -20.82
C VAL A 347 10.76 7.60 -20.71
N ALA A 348 11.68 8.52 -20.40
CA ALA A 348 11.40 9.95 -20.39
C ALA A 348 10.90 10.43 -21.76
N GLU A 349 11.61 10.10 -22.85
CA GLU A 349 11.22 10.46 -24.22
C GLU A 349 9.82 9.95 -24.58
N ARG A 350 9.44 8.76 -24.10
CA ARG A 350 8.10 8.20 -24.33
C ARG A 350 6.99 9.04 -23.68
N ILE A 351 7.24 9.60 -22.50
CA ILE A 351 6.34 10.55 -21.82
C ILE A 351 6.35 11.90 -22.56
N GLU A 352 7.51 12.38 -22.98
CA GLU A 352 7.65 13.65 -23.70
C GLU A 352 6.92 13.66 -25.05
N ARG A 353 6.85 12.51 -25.73
CA ARG A 353 6.05 12.33 -26.95
C ARG A 353 4.54 12.56 -26.75
N GLN A 354 4.07 12.64 -25.51
CA GLN A 354 2.70 13.03 -25.18
C GLN A 354 2.49 14.55 -25.04
N GLY A 355 3.53 15.38 -25.24
CA GLY A 355 3.47 16.85 -25.12
C GLY A 355 4.06 17.41 -23.83
N TYR A 356 4.76 16.58 -23.05
CA TYR A 356 5.41 16.98 -21.81
C TYR A 356 6.91 17.22 -22.00
N ARG A 357 7.51 17.94 -21.05
CA ARG A 357 8.93 17.92 -20.74
C ARG A 357 9.13 17.18 -19.44
N VAL A 358 10.07 16.23 -19.41
CA VAL A 358 10.36 15.46 -18.20
C VAL A 358 11.59 16.02 -17.49
N HIS A 359 11.44 16.33 -16.20
CA HIS A 359 12.52 16.70 -15.31
C HIS A 359 12.73 15.61 -14.26
N VAL A 360 14.00 15.34 -13.91
CA VAL A 360 14.37 14.42 -12.82
C VAL A 360 15.26 15.17 -11.86
N PHE A 361 14.86 15.29 -10.60
CA PHE A 361 15.57 16.00 -9.55
C PHE A 361 16.14 15.02 -8.51
N ASP A 362 17.38 15.24 -8.08
CA ASP A 362 17.97 14.52 -6.95
C ASP A 362 17.49 15.09 -5.61
N THR A 363 16.64 14.33 -4.93
CA THR A 363 16.05 14.72 -3.62
C THR A 363 16.74 14.08 -2.42
N THR A 364 17.75 13.23 -2.66
CA THR A 364 18.49 12.49 -1.62
C THR A 364 18.83 13.40 -0.43
N GLN A 365 18.36 13.18 0.79
CA GLN A 365 18.67 14.08 1.91
C GLN A 365 19.97 13.68 2.62
N ASP A 366 20.18 14.22 3.82
CA ASP A 366 21.29 13.95 4.74
C ASP A 366 21.48 12.46 5.07
N HIS A 367 20.42 11.66 5.13
CA HIS A 367 20.51 10.20 5.28
C HIS A 367 21.19 9.54 4.06
N GLY A 368 21.28 10.20 2.90
CA GLY A 368 22.02 9.72 1.75
C GLY A 368 21.38 8.55 0.98
N ILE A 369 20.10 8.23 1.23
CA ILE A 369 19.39 7.19 0.45
C ILE A 369 18.96 7.80 -0.89
N PRO A 370 19.39 7.21 -2.04
CA PRO A 370 19.06 7.74 -3.35
C PRO A 370 17.56 7.87 -3.54
N SER A 371 17.09 9.11 -3.73
CA SER A 371 15.67 9.46 -3.88
C SER A 371 15.50 10.51 -4.97
N PHE A 372 14.53 10.34 -5.85
CA PHE A 372 14.38 11.15 -7.06
C PHE A 372 12.94 11.60 -7.25
N TRP A 373 12.76 12.87 -7.54
CA TRP A 373 11.48 13.46 -7.92
C TRP A 373 11.44 13.60 -9.44
N THR A 374 10.45 12.98 -10.07
CA THR A 374 10.19 13.13 -11.50
C THR A 374 8.98 14.03 -11.73
N LEU A 375 9.13 15.03 -12.60
CA LEU A 375 8.10 16.02 -12.93
C LEU A 375 7.85 16.01 -14.44
N ALA A 376 6.59 15.82 -14.84
CA ALA A 376 6.14 16.09 -16.20
C ALA A 376 5.52 17.49 -16.25
N GLU A 377 6.09 18.37 -17.07
CA GLU A 377 5.60 19.73 -17.34
C GLU A 377 4.94 19.77 -18.71
N ASP A 378 3.69 20.22 -18.82
CA ASP A 378 3.08 20.45 -20.14
C ASP A 378 3.78 21.64 -20.84
N VAL A 379 4.35 21.39 -22.02
CA VAL A 379 4.98 22.42 -22.86
C VAL A 379 4.21 22.64 -24.17
N SER A 380 3.12 21.92 -24.36
CA SER A 380 2.30 21.97 -25.58
C SER A 380 1.25 23.09 -25.54
N GLY A 381 0.81 23.49 -24.35
CA GLY A 381 -0.23 24.52 -24.17
C GLY A 381 -1.62 24.04 -24.59
N THR A 382 -1.86 22.73 -24.68
CA THR A 382 -3.13 22.15 -25.19
C THR A 382 -4.18 21.93 -24.11
N GLY A 383 -4.07 22.59 -22.94
CA GLY A 383 -4.98 22.38 -21.81
C GLY A 383 -4.80 21.02 -21.10
N ARG A 384 -3.62 20.41 -21.22
CA ARG A 384 -3.24 19.20 -20.47
C ARG A 384 -2.98 19.55 -19.00
N PRO A 385 -2.94 18.54 -18.11
CA PRO A 385 -2.37 18.71 -16.77
C PRO A 385 -1.04 19.46 -16.84
N ARG A 386 -0.96 20.62 -16.19
CA ARG A 386 0.20 21.51 -16.28
C ARG A 386 1.45 20.89 -15.68
N ALA A 387 1.29 20.23 -14.54
CA ALA A 387 2.36 19.55 -13.82
C ALA A 387 1.86 18.23 -13.21
N VAL A 388 2.66 17.17 -13.34
CA VAL A 388 2.43 15.89 -12.67
C VAL A 388 3.72 15.46 -12.00
N SER A 389 3.66 15.13 -10.71
CA SER A 389 4.81 14.75 -9.91
C SER A 389 4.68 13.32 -9.41
N THR A 390 5.78 12.58 -9.42
CA THR A 390 5.93 11.28 -8.77
C THR A 390 7.36 11.18 -8.25
N GLY A 391 7.71 10.05 -7.64
CA GLY A 391 9.09 9.83 -7.31
C GLY A 391 9.43 8.39 -7.01
N GLY A 392 10.67 8.18 -6.61
CA GLY A 392 11.21 6.85 -6.41
C GLY A 392 12.51 6.88 -5.64
N SER A 393 12.70 5.86 -4.82
CA SER A 393 13.89 5.65 -4.01
C SER A 393 14.44 4.24 -4.18
N GLY A 394 15.71 4.06 -3.83
CA GLY A 394 16.29 2.73 -3.81
C GLY A 394 17.80 2.69 -3.70
N LEU A 395 18.34 1.49 -3.51
CA LEU A 395 19.77 1.22 -3.41
C LEU A 395 20.50 1.57 -4.73
N ARG A 396 19.77 1.52 -5.85
CA ARG A 396 20.29 1.70 -7.20
C ARG A 396 19.59 2.89 -7.86
N PRO A 397 20.29 4.02 -8.07
CA PRO A 397 19.71 5.22 -8.66
C PRO A 397 18.95 4.98 -9.96
N ALA A 398 19.50 4.13 -10.84
CA ALA A 398 18.89 3.89 -12.13
C ALA A 398 17.52 3.19 -12.02
N GLU A 399 17.38 2.21 -11.11
CA GLU A 399 16.11 1.52 -10.90
C GLU A 399 15.10 2.42 -10.16
N ALA A 400 15.56 3.26 -9.23
CA ALA A 400 14.71 4.24 -8.53
C ALA A 400 14.12 5.28 -9.49
N ILE A 401 14.93 5.84 -10.40
CA ILE A 401 14.47 6.77 -11.44
C ILE A 401 13.52 6.07 -12.41
N LEU A 402 13.80 4.82 -12.81
CA LEU A 402 12.90 4.07 -13.68
C LEU A 402 11.56 3.78 -13.02
N ALA A 403 11.54 3.44 -11.73
CA ALA A 403 10.29 3.26 -10.98
C ALA A 403 9.47 4.56 -10.98
N ALA A 404 10.11 5.68 -10.62
CA ALA A 404 9.50 7.00 -10.60
C ALA A 404 8.92 7.42 -11.97
N LEU A 405 9.65 7.14 -13.07
CA LEU A 405 9.20 7.46 -14.42
C LEU A 405 8.05 6.56 -14.92
N HIS A 406 8.03 5.27 -14.57
CA HIS A 406 6.89 4.42 -14.90
C HIS A 406 5.63 4.87 -14.16
N GLU A 407 5.78 5.28 -12.90
CA GLU A 407 4.71 5.90 -12.14
C GLU A 407 4.26 7.21 -12.78
N LEU A 408 5.20 8.09 -13.15
CA LEU A 408 4.93 9.37 -13.81
C LEU A 408 4.09 9.18 -15.06
N SER A 409 4.46 8.23 -15.91
CA SER A 409 3.71 7.96 -17.14
C SER A 409 2.27 7.54 -16.87
N GLN A 410 2.02 6.71 -15.84
CA GLN A 410 0.67 6.29 -15.48
C GLN A 410 -0.12 7.45 -14.89
N THR A 411 0.50 8.25 -14.01
CA THR A 411 -0.16 9.39 -13.37
C THR A 411 -0.51 10.46 -14.39
N VAL A 412 0.36 10.71 -15.39
CA VAL A 412 0.06 11.58 -16.53
C VAL A 412 -1.19 11.09 -17.27
N ASP A 413 -1.26 9.81 -17.63
CA ASP A 413 -2.42 9.25 -18.33
C ASP A 413 -3.70 9.37 -17.47
N TYR A 414 -3.61 9.06 -16.18
CA TYR A 414 -4.73 9.12 -15.23
C TYR A 414 -5.28 10.54 -15.06
N VAL A 415 -4.41 11.50 -14.76
CA VAL A 415 -4.82 12.90 -14.57
C VAL A 415 -5.29 13.51 -15.89
N THR A 416 -4.71 13.10 -17.03
CA THR A 416 -5.22 13.51 -18.36
C THR A 416 -6.64 13.02 -18.58
N VAL A 417 -6.95 11.76 -18.23
CA VAL A 417 -8.32 11.22 -18.33
C VAL A 417 -9.28 11.98 -17.42
N LEU A 418 -8.90 12.29 -16.19
CA LEU A 418 -9.71 13.12 -15.30
C LEU A 418 -9.95 14.51 -15.91
N ALA A 419 -8.91 15.16 -16.44
CA ALA A 419 -8.99 16.50 -17.01
C ALA A 419 -9.89 16.59 -18.27
N LEU A 420 -10.15 15.49 -18.98
CA LEU A 420 -11.09 15.46 -20.11
C LEU A 420 -12.54 15.71 -19.69
N ASP A 421 -12.88 15.47 -18.43
CA ASP A 421 -14.20 15.74 -17.89
C ASP A 421 -14.22 17.17 -17.30
N PRO A 422 -15.11 18.05 -17.81
CA PRO A 422 -15.20 19.45 -17.38
C PRO A 422 -15.36 19.62 -15.86
N GLN A 423 -16.03 18.68 -15.18
CA GLN A 423 -16.23 18.74 -13.72
C GLN A 423 -14.91 18.69 -12.97
N TRP A 424 -13.96 17.88 -13.45
CA TRP A 424 -12.65 17.74 -12.84
C TRP A 424 -11.75 18.93 -13.14
N SER A 425 -11.87 19.54 -14.32
CA SER A 425 -11.16 20.80 -14.64
C SER A 425 -11.65 21.97 -13.78
N GLU A 426 -12.96 22.06 -13.55
CA GLU A 426 -13.52 23.04 -12.61
C GLU A 426 -13.08 22.76 -11.16
N ARG A 427 -13.07 21.48 -10.75
CA ARG A 427 -12.56 21.07 -9.44
C ARG A 427 -11.08 21.42 -9.27
N ALA A 428 -10.23 21.17 -10.26
CA ALA A 428 -8.80 21.49 -10.20
C ALA A 428 -8.57 22.99 -9.94
N ARG A 429 -9.29 23.87 -10.66
CA ARG A 429 -9.23 25.33 -10.45
C ARG A 429 -9.75 25.74 -9.07
N HIS A 430 -10.86 25.15 -8.63
CA HIS A 430 -11.41 25.40 -7.30
C HIS A 430 -10.37 25.07 -6.21
N LEU A 431 -9.75 23.90 -6.30
CA LEU A 431 -8.72 23.44 -5.34
C LEU A 431 -7.44 24.27 -5.40
N ALA A 432 -7.12 24.87 -6.55
CA ALA A 432 -5.99 25.79 -6.66
C ALA A 432 -6.19 27.05 -5.79
N GLU A 433 -7.41 27.57 -5.73
CA GLU A 433 -7.81 28.76 -4.97
C GLU A 433 -8.19 28.44 -3.51
N HIS A 434 -8.72 27.24 -3.26
CA HIS A 434 -9.23 26.78 -1.96
C HIS A 434 -8.44 25.56 -1.47
N PRO A 435 -7.19 25.73 -1.01
CA PRO A 435 -6.32 24.62 -0.68
C PRO A 435 -6.85 23.75 0.46
N ASP A 436 -7.63 24.29 1.41
CA ASP A 436 -8.23 23.50 2.50
C ASP A 436 -9.28 22.48 2.02
N ASP A 437 -9.82 22.63 0.80
CA ASP A 437 -10.75 21.66 0.19
C ASP A 437 -10.03 20.49 -0.51
N VAL A 438 -8.70 20.54 -0.58
CA VAL A 438 -7.89 19.37 -0.95
C VAL A 438 -7.95 18.40 0.21
N VAL A 439 -8.64 17.26 0.02
CA VAL A 439 -8.91 16.27 1.09
C VAL A 439 -8.49 14.84 0.73
N SER A 440 -8.13 14.57 -0.53
CA SER A 440 -7.77 13.24 -1.02
C SER A 440 -6.55 13.26 -1.93
N MET A 441 -5.93 12.08 -2.14
CA MET A 441 -4.82 11.90 -3.09
C MET A 441 -5.16 12.43 -4.49
N ALA A 442 -6.37 12.16 -4.99
CA ALA A 442 -6.83 12.65 -6.28
C ALA A 442 -6.89 14.19 -6.30
N ASP A 443 -7.30 14.83 -5.20
CA ASP A 443 -7.35 16.30 -5.10
C ASP A 443 -5.96 16.92 -5.12
N HIS A 444 -4.97 16.29 -4.48
CA HIS A 444 -3.58 16.74 -4.54
C HIS A 444 -3.06 16.74 -5.98
N LEU A 445 -3.31 15.66 -6.72
CA LEU A 445 -2.92 15.53 -8.13
C LEU A 445 -3.64 16.56 -9.02
N LEU A 446 -4.94 16.75 -8.82
CA LEU A 446 -5.73 17.72 -9.60
C LEU A 446 -5.33 19.16 -9.31
N CYS A 447 -5.13 19.52 -8.04
CA CYS A 447 -4.65 20.84 -7.64
C CYS A 447 -3.29 21.13 -8.29
N ALA A 448 -2.36 20.18 -8.23
CA ALA A 448 -1.03 20.31 -8.83
C ALA A 448 -1.06 20.38 -10.37
N ALA A 449 -2.07 19.77 -11.00
CA ALA A 449 -2.26 19.77 -12.43
C ALA A 449 -2.84 21.08 -12.98
N ASP A 450 -3.44 21.94 -12.15
CA ASP A 450 -4.01 23.20 -12.62
C ASP A 450 -2.91 24.22 -12.98
N PRO A 451 -2.99 24.87 -14.16
CA PRO A 451 -2.02 25.87 -14.58
C PRO A 451 -1.76 27.02 -13.60
N ALA A 452 -2.77 27.45 -12.84
CA ALA A 452 -2.64 28.55 -11.89
C ALA A 452 -1.73 28.20 -10.70
N THR A 453 -1.43 26.92 -10.49
CA THR A 453 -0.56 26.46 -9.39
C THR A 453 0.91 26.28 -9.82
N PHE A 454 1.23 26.45 -11.10
CA PHE A 454 2.55 26.12 -11.62
C PHE A 454 3.70 26.94 -11.02
N ASP A 455 3.44 28.20 -10.66
CA ASP A 455 4.43 29.06 -9.99
C ASP A 455 4.87 28.51 -8.62
N ARG A 456 4.12 27.56 -8.04
CA ARG A 456 4.52 26.85 -6.80
C ARG A 456 5.81 26.03 -6.99
N TYR A 457 6.16 25.68 -8.24
CA TYR A 457 7.38 24.96 -8.61
C TYR A 457 8.57 25.87 -8.94
N SER A 458 8.42 27.20 -8.83
CA SER A 458 9.47 28.20 -9.13
C SER A 458 10.82 27.89 -8.49
N PHE A 459 10.82 27.37 -7.26
CA PHE A 459 12.04 26.99 -6.54
C PHE A 459 12.85 25.85 -7.19
N LEU A 460 12.25 25.12 -8.14
CA LEU A 460 12.92 24.09 -8.96
C LEU A 460 13.22 24.55 -10.38
N LEU A 461 12.38 25.42 -10.94
CA LEU A 461 12.32 25.66 -12.38
C LEU A 461 12.89 27.00 -12.84
N ASP A 462 12.86 28.05 -12.01
CA ASP A 462 13.24 29.40 -12.44
C ASP A 462 14.76 29.57 -12.57
N ASP A 463 15.53 29.00 -11.63
CA ASP A 463 17.00 28.97 -11.63
C ASP A 463 17.50 27.54 -11.34
N PRO A 464 17.36 26.61 -12.31
CA PRO A 464 17.57 25.21 -12.07
C PRO A 464 19.06 24.90 -11.91
N VAL A 465 19.45 24.49 -10.70
CA VAL A 465 20.75 23.84 -10.47
C VAL A 465 20.77 22.56 -11.30
N THR A 466 21.75 22.40 -12.19
CA THR A 466 21.88 21.19 -13.01
C THR A 466 23.08 20.36 -12.56
N SER A 467 22.93 19.04 -12.52
CA SER A 467 23.98 18.09 -12.18
C SER A 467 24.07 16.96 -13.19
N THR A 468 25.29 16.54 -13.49
CA THR A 468 25.55 15.32 -14.26
C THR A 468 25.38 14.08 -13.40
N TRP A 469 25.15 12.92 -14.02
CA TRP A 469 25.13 11.63 -13.35
C TRP A 469 26.38 11.38 -12.49
N GLN A 470 27.56 11.73 -13.01
CA GLN A 470 28.84 11.51 -12.33
C GLN A 470 28.97 12.29 -11.02
N GLN A 471 28.41 13.49 -10.96
CA GLN A 471 28.43 14.33 -9.74
C GLN A 471 27.57 13.74 -8.62
N GLY A 472 26.48 13.03 -8.97
CA GLY A 472 25.61 12.38 -7.98
C GLY A 472 26.14 11.07 -7.41
N LEU A 473 27.04 10.37 -8.12
CA LEU A 473 27.50 9.02 -7.74
C LEU A 473 28.10 8.93 -6.33
N GLN A 474 28.79 9.98 -5.86
CA GLN A 474 29.33 10.00 -4.51
C GLN A 474 28.22 10.02 -3.46
N ARG A 475 27.18 10.83 -3.68
CA ARG A 475 26.03 10.97 -2.77
C ARG A 475 25.17 9.70 -2.78
N TRP A 476 25.01 9.09 -3.94
CA TRP A 476 24.17 7.91 -4.12
C TRP A 476 24.87 6.58 -3.84
N HIS A 477 26.14 6.63 -3.41
CA HIS A 477 26.93 5.42 -3.21
C HIS A 477 26.23 4.48 -2.23
N TRP A 478 26.05 3.23 -2.65
CA TRP A 478 25.53 2.15 -1.81
C TRP A 478 26.55 1.00 -1.77
N PRO A 479 26.88 0.45 -0.58
CA PRO A 479 27.80 -0.67 -0.46
C PRO A 479 27.34 -1.89 -1.27
N SER A 480 28.29 -2.60 -1.89
CA SER A 480 27.99 -3.82 -2.64
C SER A 480 27.82 -5.02 -1.69
N ASN A 481 26.73 -5.04 -0.93
CA ASN A 481 26.43 -6.11 0.02
C ASN A 481 25.96 -7.38 -0.70
N ALA A 482 26.29 -8.56 -0.15
CA ALA A 482 25.83 -9.85 -0.66
C ALA A 482 24.54 -10.36 0.03
N ASP A 483 24.12 -9.72 1.11
CA ASP A 483 22.98 -10.13 1.95
C ASP A 483 22.00 -8.96 2.12
N ILE A 484 20.69 -9.23 2.08
CA ILE A 484 19.66 -8.17 2.23
C ILE A 484 19.66 -7.58 3.66
N GLY A 485 20.04 -8.38 4.67
CA GLY A 485 20.16 -7.91 6.04
C GLY A 485 21.23 -6.83 6.18
N ALA A 486 22.34 -6.93 5.44
CA ALA A 486 23.39 -5.92 5.42
C ALA A 486 22.95 -4.62 4.70
N ASP A 487 22.06 -4.71 3.72
CA ASP A 487 21.44 -3.51 3.13
C ASP A 487 20.47 -2.84 4.09
N LEU A 488 19.68 -3.61 4.84
CA LEU A 488 18.84 -3.06 5.91
C LEU A 488 19.69 -2.37 6.97
N ASP A 489 20.77 -2.98 7.42
CA ASP A 489 21.66 -2.40 8.43
C ASP A 489 22.29 -1.09 7.93
N GLU A 490 22.66 -1.02 6.64
CA GLU A 490 23.14 0.20 6.02
C GLU A 490 22.05 1.30 5.97
N ALA A 491 20.80 0.95 5.65
CA ALA A 491 19.68 1.89 5.65
C ALA A 491 19.40 2.45 7.06
N VAL A 492 19.37 1.57 8.07
CA VAL A 492 19.21 1.96 9.48
C VAL A 492 20.36 2.87 9.93
N ARG A 493 21.61 2.51 9.59
CA ARG A 493 22.79 3.32 9.92
C ARG A 493 22.72 4.72 9.31
N ARG A 494 22.20 4.83 8.09
CA ARG A 494 21.97 6.12 7.39
C ARG A 494 20.95 7.00 8.11
N PHE A 495 19.81 6.44 8.52
CA PHE A 495 18.81 7.15 9.33
C PHE A 495 19.40 7.59 10.68
N ALA A 496 20.10 6.68 11.37
CA ALA A 496 20.74 6.99 12.65
C ALA A 496 21.78 8.13 12.52
N ALA A 497 22.56 8.15 11.44
CA ALA A 497 23.51 9.23 11.17
C ALA A 497 22.83 10.59 10.90
N ALA A 498 21.57 10.57 10.43
CA ALA A 498 20.71 11.75 10.27
C ALA A 498 19.91 12.09 11.56
N GLY A 499 20.19 11.40 12.68
CA GLY A 499 19.50 11.63 13.95
C GLY A 499 18.08 11.07 14.01
N LEU A 500 17.74 10.13 13.12
CA LEU A 500 16.42 9.50 13.04
C LEU A 500 16.48 8.04 13.48
N ASP A 501 15.41 7.60 14.12
CA ASP A 501 15.17 6.19 14.42
C ASP A 501 14.39 5.54 13.28
N VAL A 502 14.51 4.22 13.13
CA VAL A 502 13.65 3.39 12.28
C VAL A 502 12.86 2.50 13.21
N VAL A 503 11.54 2.54 13.10
CA VAL A 503 10.62 1.68 13.86
C VAL A 503 9.82 0.84 12.88
N ALA A 504 9.84 -0.48 13.04
CA ALA A 504 9.07 -1.40 12.19
C ALA A 504 8.07 -2.21 13.02
N VAL A 505 6.82 -2.22 12.59
CA VAL A 505 5.75 -3.07 13.14
C VAL A 505 5.49 -4.20 12.15
N ASP A 506 5.60 -5.46 12.62
CA ASP A 506 5.28 -6.63 11.80
C ASP A 506 3.75 -6.82 11.73
N THR A 507 3.22 -6.50 10.55
CA THR A 507 1.79 -6.57 10.22
C THR A 507 1.46 -7.84 9.43
N THR A 508 2.36 -8.83 9.42
CA THR A 508 2.18 -10.03 8.60
C THR A 508 0.94 -10.83 9.01
N SER A 509 0.00 -11.00 8.07
CA SER A 509 -1.20 -11.82 8.25
C SER A 509 -0.99 -13.27 7.78
N MET A 510 -1.94 -14.14 8.12
CA MET A 510 -1.96 -15.52 7.64
C MET A 510 -2.10 -15.59 6.12
N GLU A 511 -2.88 -14.68 5.53
CA GLU A 511 -3.04 -14.59 4.08
C GLU A 511 -1.72 -14.29 3.38
N GLN A 512 -0.96 -13.31 3.87
CA GLN A 512 0.36 -12.97 3.30
C GLN A 512 1.36 -14.12 3.49
N THR A 513 1.30 -14.81 4.64
CA THR A 513 2.13 -15.99 4.92
C THR A 513 1.81 -17.15 3.96
N ALA A 514 0.56 -17.27 3.48
CA ALA A 514 0.17 -18.33 2.54
C ALA A 514 0.93 -18.27 1.21
N GLY A 515 1.31 -17.08 0.74
CA GLY A 515 2.19 -16.88 -0.42
C GLY A 515 3.68 -16.75 -0.06
N GLY A 516 4.05 -16.94 1.21
CA GLY A 516 5.42 -16.82 1.69
C GLY A 516 5.92 -15.37 1.70
N PHE A 517 5.06 -14.42 2.05
CA PHE A 517 5.41 -13.01 2.22
C PHE A 517 5.45 -12.59 3.68
N ARG A 518 6.18 -11.51 3.95
CA ARG A 518 6.14 -10.71 5.17
C ARG A 518 5.68 -9.30 4.82
N CYS A 519 4.93 -8.68 5.72
CA CYS A 519 4.50 -7.30 5.59
C CYS A 519 4.81 -6.54 6.86
N VAL A 520 5.25 -5.30 6.71
CA VAL A 520 5.55 -4.41 7.82
C VAL A 520 5.00 -3.03 7.55
N LYS A 521 4.81 -2.24 8.61
CA LYS A 521 4.72 -0.78 8.57
C LYS A 521 5.98 -0.21 9.21
N VAL A 522 6.72 0.59 8.45
CA VAL A 522 7.91 1.33 8.89
C VAL A 522 7.53 2.78 9.16
N MET A 523 8.08 3.33 10.24
CA MET A 523 7.99 4.75 10.61
C MET A 523 9.37 5.25 11.00
N ALA A 524 9.65 6.53 10.74
CA ALA A 524 10.85 7.20 11.24
C ALA A 524 10.46 8.41 12.09
N PRO A 525 10.38 8.28 13.43
CA PRO A 525 10.11 9.41 14.30
C PRO A 525 11.01 10.62 13.98
N GLY A 526 10.39 11.78 13.73
CA GLY A 526 11.06 13.01 13.30
C GLY A 526 11.08 13.26 11.79
N SER A 527 10.74 12.26 10.95
CA SER A 527 10.54 12.45 9.49
C SER A 527 9.29 13.26 9.20
N VAL A 528 9.23 13.93 8.04
CA VAL A 528 8.01 14.58 7.53
C VAL A 528 7.09 13.52 6.90
N PRO A 529 5.94 13.21 7.51
CA PRO A 529 5.10 12.14 7.01
C PRO A 529 4.15 12.63 5.92
N MET A 530 3.92 11.79 4.92
CA MET A 530 2.94 12.03 3.87
C MET A 530 1.52 11.91 4.42
N THR A 531 0.65 12.82 4.01
CA THR A 531 -0.76 12.87 4.40
C THR A 531 -1.58 13.38 3.24
N PHE A 532 -2.73 12.77 2.96
CA PHE A 532 -3.67 13.38 2.02
C PHE A 532 -4.64 14.30 2.76
N GLY A 533 -4.81 15.49 2.19
CA GLY A 533 -5.59 16.58 2.74
C GLY A 533 -4.71 17.73 3.21
N HIS A 534 -4.98 18.94 2.72
CA HIS A 534 -4.18 20.12 3.07
C HIS A 534 -4.28 20.47 4.55
N ALA A 535 -5.49 20.43 5.11
CA ALA A 535 -5.75 20.63 6.52
C ALA A 535 -5.18 19.48 7.39
N ALA A 536 -4.98 18.30 6.80
CA ALA A 536 -4.46 17.10 7.45
C ALA A 536 -2.93 17.01 7.45
N ARG A 537 -2.22 18.02 6.90
CA ARG A 537 -0.75 18.06 6.86
C ARG A 537 -0.12 18.03 8.25
N ARG A 538 0.92 17.22 8.40
CA ARG A 538 1.68 17.07 9.66
C ARG A 538 3.07 17.64 9.50
N VAL A 539 3.16 18.95 9.61
CA VAL A 539 4.39 19.74 9.40
C VAL A 539 4.84 20.49 10.65
N THR A 540 4.19 20.23 11.79
CA THR A 540 4.44 20.94 13.06
C THR A 540 5.18 20.04 14.04
N GLY A 541 6.15 20.61 14.77
CA GLY A 541 6.89 19.89 15.82
C GLY A 541 7.92 18.89 15.29
N LEU A 542 8.24 18.94 13.99
CA LEU A 542 9.19 18.02 13.36
C LEU A 542 10.58 18.67 13.22
N PRO A 543 11.65 18.07 13.78
CA PRO A 543 12.99 18.65 13.75
C PRO A 543 13.56 18.89 12.34
N ARG A 544 13.17 18.05 11.37
CA ARG A 544 13.65 18.12 9.98
C ARG A 544 13.02 19.25 9.17
N LEU A 545 11.87 19.77 9.62
CA LEU A 545 11.15 20.84 8.95
C LEU A 545 10.91 21.99 9.94
N PRO A 546 11.98 22.73 10.32
CA PRO A 546 11.87 23.79 11.32
C PRO A 546 11.00 24.97 10.86
N GLU A 547 10.89 25.17 9.55
CA GLU A 547 10.09 26.23 8.93
C GLU A 547 9.37 25.68 7.70
N VAL A 548 8.08 26.01 7.57
CA VAL A 548 7.28 25.74 6.38
C VAL A 548 7.24 26.98 5.49
N ARG A 549 7.99 26.94 4.38
CA ARG A 549 8.09 28.03 3.40
C ARG A 549 7.10 27.90 2.25
N ASN A 550 6.67 26.69 1.94
CA ASN A 550 5.62 26.45 0.96
C ASN A 550 4.30 26.13 1.69
N PRO A 551 3.33 27.05 1.70
CA PRO A 551 2.07 26.84 2.40
C PRO A 551 1.07 26.03 1.57
N HIS A 552 1.43 25.49 0.41
CA HIS A 552 0.48 24.85 -0.51
C HIS A 552 0.41 23.33 -0.33
N PRO A 553 -0.70 22.69 -0.74
CA PRO A 553 -0.80 21.23 -0.84
C PRO A 553 0.36 20.65 -1.66
N HIS A 554 0.95 19.53 -1.22
CA HIS A 554 2.01 18.87 -1.97
C HIS A 554 1.48 18.23 -3.26
N PRO A 555 2.31 18.07 -4.31
CA PRO A 555 1.85 17.54 -5.60
C PRO A 555 1.94 16.02 -5.75
N PHE A 556 2.44 15.32 -4.72
CA PHE A 556 2.73 13.88 -4.78
C PHE A 556 1.49 13.00 -4.59
N PRO A 557 1.37 11.88 -5.34
CA PRO A 557 0.37 10.85 -5.13
C PRO A 557 0.63 9.99 -3.89
#